data_AF-A0A2D4JUF7-F1
#
_entry.id   AF-A0A2D4JUF7-F1
#
_cell.length_a   1.000
_cell.length_b   1.000
_cell.length_c   1.000
_cell.angle_alpha   90.00
_cell.angle_beta   90.00
_cell.angle_gamma   90.00
#
_symmetry.space_group_name_H-M   'P 1'
#
loop_
_entity.id
_entity.type
_entity.pdbx_description
1 polymer ?
#
loop_
_entity_poly.entity_id
_entity_poly.type
_entity_poly.pdbx_seq_one_letter_code
_entity_poly.pdbx_strand_id
1 'polypeptide(L)'
;MSESSSRHLAEVLRKNQRLRELDLSLKSPDEKTMELLCNGLSNPECTINELRLAGETLSGSSSRHLAEVLRKNQRLRTLFLSLNNPDDQPMKELCEGLKYPECT
;
A
#
# COMPACT_ATOMS: atom_id res chain seq x y z
N MET A 1 13.50 3.43 0.74
CA MET A 1 13.26 2.37 -0.25
C MET A 1 13.49 2.96 -1.63
N SER A 2 14.08 2.21 -2.59
CA SER A 2 14.31 2.67 -3.97
C SER A 2 13.41 1.91 -4.96
N GLU A 3 13.28 2.38 -6.20
CA GLU A 3 12.50 1.70 -7.25
C GLU A 3 12.92 0.24 -7.45
N SER A 4 14.24 -0.03 -7.44
CA SER A 4 14.76 -1.38 -7.61
C SER A 4 14.30 -2.29 -6.47
N SER A 5 14.43 -1.83 -5.22
CA SER A 5 13.93 -2.58 -4.05
C SER A 5 12.42 -2.79 -4.12
N SER A 6 11.66 -1.76 -4.54
CA SER A 6 10.21 -1.86 -4.71
C SER A 6 9.80 -2.89 -5.76
N ARG A 7 10.53 -2.97 -6.87
CA ARG A 7 10.28 -3.96 -7.93
C ARG A 7 10.50 -5.39 -7.43
N HIS A 8 11.59 -5.63 -6.71
CA HIS A 8 11.86 -6.95 -6.12
C HIS A 8 10.83 -7.31 -5.05
N LEU A 9 10.44 -6.35 -4.19
CA LEU A 9 9.39 -6.58 -3.20
C LEU A 9 8.04 -6.89 -3.86
N ALA A 10 7.68 -6.16 -4.92
CA ALA A 10 6.46 -6.45 -5.68
C ALA A 10 6.47 -7.86 -6.27
N GLU A 11 7.61 -8.36 -6.73
CA GLU A 11 7.75 -9.74 -7.18
C GLU A 11 7.56 -10.75 -6.03
N VAL A 12 8.15 -10.48 -4.87
CA VAL A 12 7.94 -11.30 -3.66
C VAL A 12 6.45 -11.35 -3.29
N LEU A 13 5.77 -10.20 -3.29
CA LEU A 13 4.34 -10.10 -2.96
C LEU A 13 3.46 -10.92 -3.91
N ARG A 14 3.89 -11.10 -5.17
CA ARG A 14 3.16 -11.89 -6.18
C ARG A 14 3.41 -13.40 -6.06
N LYS A 15 4.61 -13.80 -5.65
CA LYS A 15 5.04 -15.22 -5.67
C LYS A 15 4.98 -15.88 -4.30
N ASN A 16 5.14 -15.12 -3.22
CA ASN A 16 5.22 -15.67 -1.88
C ASN A 16 3.82 -15.92 -1.31
N GLN A 17 3.46 -17.19 -1.22
CA GLN A 17 2.16 -17.65 -0.70
C GLN A 17 2.14 -17.82 0.83
N ARG A 18 3.24 -17.54 1.53
CA ARG A 18 3.40 -17.70 2.98
C ARG A 18 3.45 -16.38 3.75
N LEU A 19 3.90 -15.30 3.12
CA LEU A 19 4.00 -13.99 3.76
C LEU A 19 2.58 -13.47 4.06
N ARG A 20 2.35 -13.02 5.30
CA ARG A 20 1.03 -12.52 5.76
C ARG A 20 1.11 -11.08 6.22
N GLU A 21 2.25 -10.70 6.77
CA GLU A 21 2.46 -9.40 7.40
C GLU A 21 3.57 -8.67 6.64
N LEU A 22 3.31 -7.39 6.35
CA LEU A 22 4.30 -6.50 5.75
C LEU A 22 4.37 -5.21 6.56
N ASP A 23 5.55 -4.95 7.12
CA ASP A 23 5.86 -3.70 7.83
C ASP A 23 6.94 -2.93 7.06
N LEU A 24 6.60 -1.71 6.64
CA LEU A 24 7.49 -0.83 5.90
C LEU A 24 7.50 0.57 6.51
N SER A 25 8.71 1.09 6.71
CA SER A 25 8.96 2.51 7.00
C SER A 25 9.53 3.19 5.74
N LEU A 26 8.75 4.11 5.16
CA LEU A 26 9.04 4.82 3.93
C LEU A 26 9.42 6.26 4.24
N LYS A 27 10.72 6.56 4.16
CA LYS A 27 11.22 7.92 4.45
C LYS A 27 10.68 8.96 3.47
N SER A 28 10.70 8.71 2.18
CA SER A 28 10.05 9.60 1.19
C SER A 28 10.00 8.83 -0.14
N PRO A 29 9.00 7.94 -0.32
CA PRO A 29 8.92 7.15 -1.53
C PRO A 29 8.47 8.05 -2.69
N ASP A 30 9.17 7.98 -3.82
CA ASP A 30 8.67 8.60 -5.04
C ASP A 30 7.42 7.87 -5.56
N GLU A 31 6.74 8.50 -6.52
CA GLU A 31 5.53 7.95 -7.11
C GLU A 31 5.75 6.56 -7.72
N LYS A 32 6.91 6.33 -8.34
CA LYS A 32 7.18 5.06 -9.03
C LYS A 32 7.41 3.93 -8.04
N THR A 33 8.11 4.19 -6.95
CA THR A 33 8.28 3.28 -5.82
C THR A 33 6.92 2.91 -5.22
N MET A 34 6.01 3.87 -5.03
CA MET A 34 4.66 3.61 -4.53
C MET A 34 3.80 2.83 -5.51
N GLU A 35 3.83 3.18 -6.79
CA GLU A 35 3.11 2.47 -7.86
C GLU A 35 3.54 0.99 -7.91
N LEU A 36 4.85 0.72 -7.88
CA LEU A 36 5.39 -0.65 -7.90
C LEU A 36 4.95 -1.45 -6.67
N LEU A 37 5.03 -0.86 -5.47
CA LEU A 37 4.57 -1.51 -4.24
C LEU A 37 3.07 -1.84 -4.31
N CYS A 38 2.25 -0.87 -4.71
CA CYS A 38 0.79 -1.03 -4.83
C CYS A 38 0.42 -2.06 -5.89
N ASN A 39 1.18 -2.16 -7.00
CA ASN A 39 1.02 -3.19 -8.02
C ASN A 39 1.39 -4.60 -7.52
N GLY A 40 2.22 -4.72 -6.50
CA GLY A 40 2.48 -5.98 -5.80
C GLY A 40 1.32 -6.34 -4.88
N LEU A 41 0.89 -5.38 -4.04
CA LEU A 41 -0.21 -5.55 -3.07
C LEU A 41 -1.58 -5.78 -3.72
N SER A 42 -1.83 -5.20 -4.89
CA SER A 42 -3.09 -5.37 -5.65
C SER A 42 -3.14 -6.68 -6.43
N ASN A 43 -2.07 -7.47 -6.43
CA ASN A 43 -2.06 -8.73 -7.16
C ASN A 43 -3.02 -9.74 -6.49
N PRO A 44 -3.85 -10.49 -7.26
CA PRO A 44 -4.76 -11.49 -6.69
C PRO A 44 -4.06 -12.59 -5.87
N GLU A 45 -2.82 -12.92 -6.23
CA GLU A 45 -1.98 -13.91 -5.54
C GLU A 45 -1.28 -13.35 -4.30
N CYS A 46 -1.39 -12.04 -4.04
CA CYS A 46 -0.83 -11.44 -2.85
C CYS A 46 -1.56 -11.96 -1.61
N THR A 47 -0.80 -12.45 -0.63
CA THR A 47 -1.36 -13.10 0.56
C THR A 47 -1.25 -12.26 1.84
N ILE A 48 -0.83 -11.01 1.72
CA ILE A 48 -0.76 -10.06 2.84
C ILE A 48 -2.17 -9.82 3.39
N ASN A 49 -2.33 -10.01 4.70
CA ASN A 49 -3.55 -9.70 5.43
C ASN A 49 -3.34 -8.58 6.47
N GLU A 50 -2.09 -8.29 6.84
CA GLU A 50 -1.72 -7.16 7.69
C GLU A 50 -0.64 -6.30 7.02
N LEU A 51 -0.96 -5.01 6.87
CA LEU A 51 -0.07 -4.02 6.28
C LEU A 51 0.17 -2.89 7.28
N ARG A 52 1.44 -2.66 7.60
CA ARG A 52 1.91 -1.52 8.39
C ARG A 52 2.74 -0.62 7.48
N LEU A 53 2.27 0.60 7.28
CA LEU A 53 3.00 1.63 6.54
C LEU A 53 3.25 2.81 7.49
N ALA A 54 4.51 3.03 7.80
CA ALA A 54 5.00 4.23 8.45
C ALA A 54 5.74 5.09 7.41
N GLY A 55 5.69 6.41 7.52
CA GLY A 55 6.47 7.25 6.62
C GLY A 55 6.21 8.74 6.74
N GLU A 56 6.94 9.48 5.90
CA GLU A 56 6.63 10.88 5.65
C GLU A 56 5.38 11.01 4.76
N THR A 57 5.10 12.23 4.34
CA THR A 57 3.99 12.64 3.47
C THR A 57 3.83 11.73 2.25
N LEU A 58 2.67 11.09 2.12
CA LEU A 58 2.22 10.55 0.84
C LEU A 58 1.78 11.69 -0.08
N SER A 59 2.18 11.65 -1.36
CA SER A 59 1.54 12.50 -2.37
C SER A 59 0.08 12.05 -2.59
N GLY A 60 -0.75 12.92 -3.19
CA GLY A 60 -2.08 12.51 -3.64
C GLY A 60 -2.03 11.36 -4.66
N SER A 61 -1.06 11.36 -5.59
CA SER A 61 -0.91 10.21 -6.50
C SER A 61 -0.63 8.92 -5.73
N SER A 62 0.29 8.91 -4.77
CA SER A 62 0.58 7.73 -3.93
C SER A 62 -0.61 7.27 -3.10
N SER A 63 -1.41 8.21 -2.60
CA SER A 63 -2.60 7.91 -1.80
C SER A 63 -3.70 7.25 -2.62
N ARG A 64 -3.91 7.68 -3.88
CA ARG A 64 -4.80 6.98 -4.81
C ARG A 64 -4.35 5.56 -5.15
N HIS A 65 -3.05 5.33 -5.32
CA HIS A 65 -2.54 3.98 -5.56
C HIS A 65 -2.82 3.05 -4.38
N LEU A 66 -2.66 3.54 -3.15
CA LEU A 66 -3.02 2.78 -1.95
C LEU A 66 -4.53 2.59 -1.82
N ALA A 67 -5.35 3.60 -2.11
CA ALA A 67 -6.81 3.46 -2.12
C ALA A 67 -7.27 2.36 -3.10
N GLU A 68 -6.63 2.26 -4.26
CA GLU A 68 -6.87 1.21 -5.24
C GLU A 68 -6.50 -0.18 -4.73
N VAL A 69 -5.41 -0.30 -3.94
CA VAL A 69 -5.05 -1.55 -3.23
C VAL A 69 -6.17 -1.94 -2.28
N LEU A 70 -6.67 -1.02 -1.46
CA LEU A 70 -7.73 -1.29 -0.48
C LEU A 70 -9.03 -1.77 -1.16
N ARG A 71 -9.35 -1.21 -2.33
CA ARG A 71 -10.50 -1.66 -3.13
C ARG A 71 -10.32 -3.06 -3.70
N LYS A 72 -9.13 -3.38 -4.21
CA LYS A 72 -8.87 -4.63 -4.96
C LYS A 72 -8.45 -5.80 -4.08
N ASN A 73 -7.73 -5.53 -3.00
CA ASN A 73 -7.15 -6.58 -2.17
C ASN A 73 -8.23 -7.16 -1.23
N GLN A 74 -8.66 -8.38 -1.53
CA GLN A 74 -9.70 -9.09 -0.79
C GLN A 74 -9.20 -9.79 0.48
N ARG A 75 -7.90 -9.70 0.78
CA ARG A 75 -7.25 -10.41 1.90
C ARG A 75 -6.76 -9.50 3.01
N LEU A 76 -6.56 -8.22 2.72
CA LEU A 76 -6.11 -7.25 3.71
C LEU A 76 -7.22 -7.03 4.75
N ARG A 77 -6.94 -7.35 6.00
CA ARG A 77 -7.86 -7.23 7.14
C ARG A 77 -7.40 -6.20 8.15
N THR A 78 -6.09 -5.97 8.21
CA THR A 78 -5.48 -5.06 9.17
C THR A 78 -4.62 -4.04 8.44
N LEU A 79 -4.90 -2.76 8.65
CA LEU A 79 -4.14 -1.65 8.09
C LEU A 79 -3.70 -0.72 9.21
N PHE A 80 -2.40 -0.52 9.36
CA PHE A 80 -1.83 0.51 10.22
C PHE A 80 -1.14 1.55 9.36
N LEU A 81 -1.55 2.81 9.53
CA LEU A 81 -0.95 3.95 8.87
C LEU A 81 -0.39 4.92 9.92
N SER A 82 0.89 5.25 9.78
CA SER A 82 1.56 6.28 10.56
C SER A 82 2.25 7.23 9.58
N LEU A 83 1.52 8.26 9.15
CA LEU A 83 1.95 9.17 8.09
C LEU A 83 2.04 10.60 8.62
N ASN A 84 3.16 11.27 8.33
CA ASN A 84 3.37 12.67 8.70
C ASN A 84 2.90 13.65 7.61
N ASN A 85 1.70 13.44 7.07
CA ASN A 85 1.12 14.32 6.05
C ASN A 85 0.78 15.71 6.64
N PRO A 86 1.15 16.82 5.97
CA PRO A 86 0.86 18.17 6.46
C PRO A 86 -0.59 18.60 6.20
N ASP A 87 -1.34 17.88 5.36
CA ASP A 87 -2.74 18.13 5.04
C ASP A 87 -3.56 16.82 4.97
N ASP A 88 -4.88 16.96 5.02
CA ASP A 88 -5.82 15.84 5.11
C ASP A 88 -6.15 15.20 3.75
N GLN A 89 -5.71 15.77 2.62
CA GLN A 89 -6.15 15.35 1.29
C GLN A 89 -5.73 13.89 0.97
N PRO A 90 -4.47 13.48 1.22
CA PRO A 90 -4.02 12.08 1.17
C PRO A 90 -4.90 11.12 1.98
N MET A 91 -5.30 11.53 3.19
CA MET A 91 -6.15 10.70 4.04
C MET A 91 -7.57 10.58 3.49
N LYS A 92 -8.13 11.65 2.92
CA LYS A 92 -9.44 11.60 2.25
C LYS A 92 -9.45 10.61 1.09
N GLU A 93 -8.42 10.61 0.25
CA GLU A 93 -8.31 9.67 -0.86
C GLU A 93 -8.21 8.21 -0.37
N LEU A 94 -7.47 7.95 0.71
CA LEU A 94 -7.43 6.63 1.34
C LEU A 94 -8.78 6.21 1.90
N CYS A 95 -9.50 7.13 2.56
CA CYS A 95 -10.85 6.87 3.06
C CYS A 95 -11.84 6.52 1.94
N GLU A 96 -11.72 7.11 0.75
CA GLU A 96 -12.56 6.72 -0.39
C GLU A 96 -12.34 5.25 -0.78
N GLY A 97 -11.10 4.75 -0.73
CA GLY A 97 -10.81 3.33 -0.95
C GLY A 97 -11.47 2.41 0.08
N LEU A 98 -11.48 2.81 1.36
CA LEU A 98 -12.09 2.07 2.47
C LEU A 98 -13.63 2.04 2.42
N LYS A 99 -14.26 3.02 1.75
CA LYS A 99 -15.72 3.07 1.60
C LYS A 99 -16.26 2.07 0.58
N TYR A 100 -15.39 1.47 -0.25
CA TYR A 100 -15.85 0.52 -1.26
C TYR A 100 -16.40 -0.75 -0.59
N PRO A 101 -17.58 -1.25 -1.01
CA PRO A 101 -18.18 -2.46 -0.45
C PRO A 101 -17.28 -3.71 -0.51
N GLU A 102 -16.36 -3.76 -1.46
CA GLU A 102 -15.41 -4.84 -1.65
C GLU A 102 -14.23 -4.79 -0.66
N CYS A 103 -14.02 -3.67 0.03
CA CYS A 103 -13.04 -3.53 1.10
C CYS A 103 -13.62 -4.12 2.40
N THR A 104 -13.37 -5.41 2.67
CA THR A 104 -13.97 -6.20 3.77
C THR A 104 -12.96 -6.93 4.66
#